data_AF-A0A1Y1L4U1-F1
#
_entry.id   AF-A0A1Y1L4U1-F1
#
_cell.length_a   1.000
_cell.length_b   1.000
_cell.length_c   1.000
_cell.angle_alpha   90.00
_cell.angle_beta   90.00
_cell.angle_gamma   90.00
#
_symmetry.space_group_name_H-M   'P 1'
#
loop_
_entity.id
_entity.type
_entity.pdbx_description
1 polymer ?
#
loop_
_entity_poly.entity_id
_entity_poly.type
_entity_poly.pdbx_seq_one_letter_code
_entity_poly.pdbx_strand_id
1 'polypeptide(L)'
;TSLNLFATKVDQIVNLLEKRAKPDAENPDRKPIDRIIVDTPGQIEAFVWSASGTILLESLASSFPTVIAYVIDTPRTASTSTFMSNMLYACSILYKTKLP
;
A
#
# COMPACT_ATOMS: atom_id res chain seq x y z
N THR A 1 4.32 5.19 16.51
CA THR A 1 3.73 4.04 15.78
C THR A 1 4.72 3.59 14.71
N SER A 2 4.80 2.29 14.40
CA SER A 2 5.74 1.72 13.42
C SER A 2 5.71 2.42 12.06
N LEU A 3 4.55 2.85 11.59
CA LEU A 3 4.37 3.58 10.32
C LEU A 3 5.31 4.80 10.17
N ASN A 4 5.51 5.56 11.25
CA ASN A 4 6.39 6.74 11.23
C ASN A 4 7.86 6.35 11.03
N LEU A 5 8.29 5.20 11.55
CA LEU A 5 9.65 4.68 11.35
C LEU A 5 9.88 4.22 9.90
N PHE A 6 8.84 3.70 9.25
CA PHE A 6 8.89 3.35 7.83
C PHE A 6 8.96 4.61 6.96
N ALA A 7 8.17 5.63 7.27
CA ALA A 7 8.18 6.90 6.53
C ALA A 7 9.54 7.61 6.60
N THR A 8 10.24 7.60 7.74
CA THR A 8 11.56 8.23 7.85
C THR A 8 12.68 7.49 7.11
N LYS A 9 12.45 6.23 6.73
CA LYS A 9 13.40 5.39 6.00
C LYS A 9 12.86 4.94 4.65
N VAL A 10 11.89 5.68 4.09
CA VAL A 10 11.19 5.27 2.86
C VAL A 10 12.15 5.06 1.70
N ASP A 11 13.15 5.94 1.55
CA ASP A 11 14.17 5.81 0.50
C ASP A 11 14.98 4.53 0.61
N GLN A 12 15.35 4.12 1.83
CA GLN A 12 16.10 2.88 2.05
C GLN A 12 15.26 1.66 1.69
N ILE A 13 13.97 1.71 2.00
CA ILE A 13 13.02 0.65 1.68
C ILE A 13 12.81 0.54 0.17
N VAL A 14 12.56 1.66 -0.52
CA VAL A 14 12.38 1.70 -1.97
C VAL A 14 13.62 1.18 -2.70
N ASN A 15 14.81 1.67 -2.32
CA ASN A 15 16.07 1.19 -2.89
C ASN A 15 16.29 -0.32 -2.70
N LEU A 16 15.93 -0.85 -1.53
CA LEU A 16 16.00 -2.28 -1.26
C LEU A 16 15.02 -3.07 -2.15
N LEU A 17 13.80 -2.57 -2.33
CA LEU A 17 12.80 -3.19 -3.19
C LEU A 17 13.24 -3.19 -4.65
N GLU A 18 13.77 -2.07 -5.14
CA GLU A 18 14.27 -1.95 -6.52
C GLU A 18 15.43 -2.89 -6.80
N LYS A 19 16.39 -3.03 -5.86
CA LYS A 19 17.49 -4.00 -6.00
C LYS A 19 16.95 -5.43 -6.08
N ARG A 20 15.94 -5.77 -5.28
CA ARG A 20 15.36 -7.12 -5.22
C ARG A 20 14.42 -7.44 -6.38
N ALA A 21 13.86 -6.42 -7.01
CA ALA A 21 13.00 -6.54 -8.20
C ALA A 21 13.81 -6.72 -9.50
N LYS A 22 15.13 -6.45 -9.48
CA LYS A 22 16.02 -6.65 -10.63
C LYS A 22 16.81 -7.97 -10.49
N PRO A 23 17.27 -8.56 -11.61
CA PRO A 23 18.20 -9.68 -11.58
C PRO A 23 19.48 -9.27 -10.85
N ASP A 24 19.90 -10.07 -9.86
CA ASP A 24 21.06 -9.74 -9.04
C ASP A 24 22.33 -10.23 -9.75
N ALA A 25 23.22 -9.30 -10.10
CA ALA A 25 24.46 -9.63 -10.83
C ALA A 25 25.42 -10.48 -9.97
N GLU A 26 25.36 -10.34 -8.66
CA GLU A 26 26.19 -11.11 -7.71
C GLU A 26 25.61 -12.49 -7.40
N ASN A 27 24.33 -12.73 -7.67
CA ASN A 27 23.66 -13.98 -7.34
C ASN A 27 22.68 -14.40 -8.45
N PRO A 28 23.20 -14.97 -9.56
CA PRO A 28 22.42 -15.20 -10.78
C PRO A 28 21.22 -16.16 -10.59
N ASP A 29 21.28 -17.04 -9.59
CA ASP A 29 20.21 -17.99 -9.29
C ASP A 29 19.02 -17.34 -8.56
N ARG A 30 19.19 -16.11 -8.06
CA ARG A 30 18.14 -15.38 -7.35
C ARG A 30 17.12 -14.85 -8.36
N LYS A 31 15.93 -15.45 -8.35
CA LYS A 31 14.79 -14.95 -9.14
C LYS A 31 14.38 -13.54 -8.67
N PRO A 32 14.19 -12.58 -9.60
CA PRO A 32 13.64 -11.26 -9.27
C PRO A 32 12.25 -11.35 -8.64
N ILE A 33 11.91 -10.38 -7.80
CA ILE A 33 10.57 -10.30 -7.20
C ILE A 33 9.61 -9.66 -8.20
N ASP A 34 8.59 -10.42 -8.61
CA ASP A 34 7.58 -9.96 -9.57
C ASP A 34 6.49 -9.09 -8.92
N ARG A 35 6.17 -9.31 -7.64
CA ARG A 35 5.10 -8.61 -6.91
C ARG A 35 5.48 -8.31 -5.46
N ILE A 36 5.08 -7.13 -5.00
CA ILE A 36 5.29 -6.67 -3.63
C ILE A 36 3.93 -6.52 -2.97
N ILE A 37 3.74 -7.15 -1.80
CA ILE A 37 2.54 -7.01 -0.98
C ILE A 37 2.91 -6.13 0.21
N VAL A 38 2.17 -5.04 0.38
CA VAL A 38 2.34 -4.12 1.50
C VAL A 38 1.14 -4.25 2.40
N ASP A 39 1.38 -4.71 3.63
CA ASP A 39 0.36 -4.76 4.67
C ASP A 39 0.29 -3.44 5.42
N THR A 40 -0.93 -3.03 5.78
CA THR A 40 -1.20 -1.74 6.43
C THR A 40 -1.69 -1.96 7.86
N PRO A 41 -1.56 -0.97 8.76
CA PRO A 41 -2.14 -1.07 10.09
C PRO A 41 -3.64 -1.40 10.05
N GLY A 42 -4.12 -2.23 10.97
CA GLY A 42 -5.53 -2.67 10.98
C GLY A 42 -6.56 -1.54 11.17
N GLN A 43 -6.13 -0.36 11.65
CA GLN A 43 -6.94 0.84 11.65
C GLN A 43 -6.71 1.62 10.37
N ILE A 44 -7.65 1.53 9.43
CA ILE A 44 -7.52 2.13 8.09
C ILE A 44 -7.25 3.64 8.14
N GLU A 45 -7.82 4.35 9.11
CA GLU A 45 -7.61 5.79 9.27
C GLU A 45 -6.16 6.13 9.63
N ALA A 46 -5.48 5.26 10.39
CA ALA A 46 -4.08 5.47 10.75
C ALA A 46 -3.15 5.43 9.54
N PHE A 47 -3.55 4.75 8.46
CA PHE A 47 -2.82 4.73 7.20
C PHE A 47 -3.30 5.83 6.26
N VAL A 48 -4.60 5.87 5.95
CA VAL A 48 -5.18 6.75 4.92
C VAL A 48 -5.13 8.23 5.31
N TRP A 49 -5.27 8.58 6.58
CA TRP A 49 -5.31 9.97 7.04
C TRP A 49 -4.01 10.46 7.68
N SER A 50 -2.98 9.61 7.78
CA SER A 50 -1.69 10.04 8.31
C SER A 50 -0.75 10.54 7.21
N ALA A 51 0.08 11.52 7.56
CA ALA A 51 1.14 12.01 6.67
C ALA A 51 2.12 10.88 6.30
N SER A 52 2.47 10.02 7.26
CA SER A 52 3.37 8.89 7.03
C SER A 52 2.81 7.86 6.06
N GLY A 53 1.50 7.59 6.09
CA GLY A 53 0.86 6.71 5.11
C GLY A 53 0.87 7.31 3.71
N THR A 54 0.58 8.61 3.58
CA THR A 54 0.68 9.33 2.30
C THR A 54 2.07 9.25 1.72
N ILE A 55 3.12 9.56 2.50
CA ILE A 55 4.52 9.51 2.05
C ILE A 55 4.87 8.11 1.55
N LEU A 56 4.56 7.07 2.32
CA LEU A 56 4.83 5.68 1.92
C LEU A 56 4.13 5.30 0.62
N LEU A 57 2.85 5.66 0.49
CA LEU A 57 2.06 5.33 -0.69
C LEU A 57 2.56 6.07 -1.94
N GLU A 58 2.85 7.38 -1.83
CA GLU A 58 3.37 8.18 -2.93
C GLU A 58 4.75 7.70 -3.38
N SER A 59 5.65 7.37 -2.45
CA SER A 59 6.96 6.82 -2.79
C SER A 59 6.85 5.48 -3.51
N LEU A 60 5.99 4.58 -3.03
CA LEU A 60 5.78 3.28 -3.68
C LEU A 60 5.15 3.42 -5.07
N ALA A 61 4.14 4.28 -5.19
CA ALA A 61 3.47 4.55 -6.46
C ALA A 61 4.37 5.22 -7.50
N SER A 62 5.32 6.05 -7.06
CA SER A 62 6.30 6.70 -7.93
C SER A 62 7.31 5.69 -8.50
N SER A 63 7.75 4.72 -7.70
CA SER A 63 8.75 3.72 -8.14
C SER A 63 8.13 2.49 -8.82
N PHE A 64 6.91 2.10 -8.45
CA PHE A 64 6.28 0.86 -8.91
C PHE A 64 4.81 1.04 -9.29
N PRO A 65 4.30 0.32 -10.30
CA PRO A 65 2.86 0.20 -10.54
C PRO A 65 2.16 -0.34 -9.30
N THR A 66 1.37 0.52 -8.63
CA THR A 66 0.77 0.24 -7.33
C THR A 66 -0.75 0.23 -7.46
N VAL A 67 -1.40 -0.78 -6.88
CA VAL A 67 -2.86 -0.94 -6.85
C VAL A 67 -3.31 -1.06 -5.39
N ILE A 68 -4.43 -0.43 -5.04
CA ILE A 68 -5.01 -0.53 -3.70
C ILE A 68 -6.02 -1.68 -3.64
N ALA A 69 -5.77 -2.65 -2.77
CA ALA A 69 -6.75 -3.69 -2.44
C ALA A 69 -7.59 -3.25 -1.23
N TYR A 70 -8.80 -2.76 -1.48
CA TYR A 70 -9.75 -2.44 -0.41
C TYR A 70 -10.53 -3.69 0.01
N VAL A 71 -10.22 -4.21 1.22
CA VAL A 71 -10.79 -5.46 1.72
C VAL A 71 -12.04 -5.17 2.55
N ILE A 72 -13.13 -5.87 2.24
CA ILE A 72 -14.42 -5.73 2.93
C ILE A 72 -14.76 -7.02 3.67
N ASP A 73 -15.16 -6.89 4.93
CA ASP A 73 -15.76 -7.99 5.70
C ASP A 73 -17.18 -8.27 5.18
N THR A 74 -17.30 -9.22 4.24
CA THR A 74 -18.57 -9.56 3.58
C THR A 74 -19.66 -10.00 4.57
N PRO A 75 -19.39 -10.89 5.55
CA PRO A 75 -20.39 -11.25 6.57
C PRO A 75 -20.96 -10.04 7.34
N ARG A 76 -20.16 -9.02 7.63
CA ARG A 76 -20.59 -7.83 8.38
C ARG A 76 -21.25 -6.74 7.53
N THR A 77 -21.23 -6.88 6.20
CA THR A 77 -21.76 -5.89 5.26
C THR A 77 -23.06 -6.32 4.57
N ALA A 78 -23.81 -7.24 5.18
CA ALA A 78 -25.08 -7.73 4.65
C ALA A 78 -26.17 -6.65 4.57
N SER A 79 -26.08 -5.57 5.36
CA SER A 79 -27.02 -4.45 5.28
C SER A 79 -26.66 -3.49 4.14
N THR A 80 -27.66 -3.06 3.37
CA THR A 80 -27.47 -2.14 2.24
C THR A 80 -26.81 -0.82 2.66
N SER A 81 -27.19 -0.29 3.84
CA SER A 81 -26.59 0.96 4.35
C SER A 81 -25.10 0.77 4.65
N THR A 82 -24.73 -0.32 5.32
CA THR A 82 -23.32 -0.63 5.63
C THR A 82 -22.50 -0.86 4.36
N PHE A 83 -23.07 -1.55 3.37
CA PHE A 83 -22.42 -1.77 2.08
C PHE A 83 -22.19 -0.44 1.34
N MET A 84 -23.21 0.41 1.25
CA MET A 84 -23.11 1.70 0.57
C MET A 84 -22.09 2.63 1.26
N SER A 85 -22.06 2.67 2.59
CA SER A 85 -21.05 3.42 3.34
C SER A 85 -19.63 2.94 3.06
N ASN A 86 -19.40 1.61 2.99
CA ASN A 86 -18.10 1.06 2.63
C ASN A 86 -17.69 1.41 1.18
N MET A 87 -18.63 1.37 0.24
CA MET A 87 -18.35 1.75 -1.15
C MET A 87 -18.00 3.23 -1.29
N LEU A 88 -18.71 4.12 -0.61
CA LEU A 88 -18.37 5.55 -0.59
C LEU A 88 -17.00 5.79 0.05
N TYR A 89 -16.65 5.03 1.08
CA TYR A 89 -15.34 5.14 1.72
C TYR A 89 -14.20 4.62 0.81
N ALA A 90 -14.42 3.51 0.11
CA ALA A 90 -13.49 3.01 -0.91
C ALA A 90 -13.28 4.03 -2.04
N CYS A 91 -14.35 4.65 -2.54
CA CYS A 91 -14.27 5.73 -3.53
C CYS A 91 -13.48 6.93 -2.99
N SER A 92 -13.73 7.33 -1.74
CA SER A 92 -12.98 8.39 -1.08
C SER A 92 -11.48 8.11 -1.06
N ILE A 93 -11.07 6.86 -0.79
CA ILE A 93 -9.67 6.46 -0.80
C ILE A 93 -9.12 6.53 -2.22
N LEU A 94 -9.81 5.93 -3.20
CA LEU A 94 -9.40 5.92 -4.61
C LEU A 94 -9.13 7.34 -5.15
N TYR A 95 -10.06 8.28 -4.92
CA TYR A 95 -9.89 9.66 -5.37
C TYR A 95 -8.77 10.39 -4.65
N LYS A 96 -8.56 10.09 -3.37
CA LYS A 96 -7.48 10.71 -2.58
C LYS A 96 -6.11 10.23 -3.04
N THR A 97 -5.96 8.95 -3.33
CA THR A 97 -4.66 8.34 -3.64
C THR A 97 -4.22 8.55 -5.08
N LYS A 98 -5.15 8.87 -6.00
CA LYS A 98 -4.87 9.15 -7.42
C LYS A 98 -4.09 8.03 -8.13
N LEU A 99 -4.26 6.80 -7.66
CA LEU A 99 -3.67 5.59 -8.24
C LEU A 99 -4.68 4.92 -9.19
N PRO A 100 -4.21 4.10 -10.14
CA PRO A 100 -5.09 3.16 -10.83
C PRO A 100 -5.65 2.10 -9.87
#